data_AF-A0A356GMB0-F1
#
_entry.id   AF-A0A356GMB0-F1
#
_cell.length_a   1.000
_cell.length_b   1.000
_cell.length_c   1.000
_cell.angle_alpha   90.00
_cell.angle_beta   90.00
_cell.angle_gamma   90.00
#
_symmetry.space_group_name_H-M   'P 1'
#
loop_
_entity.id
_entity.type
_entity.pdbx_description
1 polymer ?
#
loop_
_entity_poly.entity_id
_entity_poly.type
_entity_poly.pdbx_seq_one_letter_code
_entity_poly.pdbx_strand_id
1 'polypeptide(L)'
;MSEPGAGREERDRIVAELKELDRKIYPEDSSEKLPERKRDLLKDRFYEVLGEYSDRLPRMVLSKCPHCGAPLKRAFDPYGLDGPWWHASGICKIEEPAHCGHFQVLLGAVALHGREPLEVKENVQPGPDVPFVVPKLLELPKMVAVVSWISLASGDTALPIAYFSTEEIAPVMLHQPWCRKDYWFKTEEGGSSWSVANDLFDFELKPYLVTGQLKWVDLEE
;
A
#
# COMPACT_ATOMS: atom_id res chain seq x y z
N MET A 1 -10.54 15.82 -15.11
CA MET A 1 -10.53 14.50 -15.76
C MET A 1 -9.15 13.93 -15.51
N SER A 2 -9.02 12.94 -14.62
CA SER A 2 -7.71 12.32 -14.33
C SER A 2 -7.30 11.51 -15.54
N GLU A 3 -6.06 11.68 -16.01
CA GLU A 3 -5.49 10.85 -17.07
C GLU A 3 -5.58 9.38 -16.66
N PRO A 4 -5.93 8.46 -17.59
CA PRO A 4 -5.89 7.04 -17.30
C PRO A 4 -4.45 6.67 -16.91
N GLY A 5 -4.28 6.08 -15.73
CA GLY A 5 -2.98 5.58 -15.27
C GLY A 5 -2.37 4.62 -16.30
N ALA A 6 -1.06 4.37 -16.20
CA ALA A 6 -0.37 3.47 -17.12
C ALA A 6 -1.08 2.12 -17.19
N GLY A 7 -1.30 1.64 -18.41
CA GLY A 7 -1.72 0.27 -18.66
C GLY A 7 -0.61 -0.71 -18.25
N ARG A 8 -0.98 -2.00 -18.10
CA ARG A 8 -0.07 -3.07 -17.69
C ARG A 8 1.26 -3.07 -18.45
N GLU A 9 1.22 -3.00 -19.77
CA GLU A 9 2.43 -3.04 -20.61
C GLU A 9 3.40 -1.90 -20.32
N GLU A 10 2.88 -0.71 -20.07
CA GLU A 10 3.70 0.46 -19.74
C GLU A 10 4.31 0.33 -18.34
N ARG A 11 3.50 -0.09 -17.36
CA ARG A 11 3.97 -0.39 -16.02
C ARG A 11 5.08 -1.45 -16.04
N ASP A 12 4.90 -2.53 -16.79
CA ASP A 12 5.87 -3.62 -16.87
C ASP A 12 7.19 -3.17 -17.51
N ARG A 13 7.13 -2.28 -18.50
CA ARG A 13 8.33 -1.66 -19.09
C ARG A 13 9.11 -0.84 -18.07
N ILE A 14 8.42 -0.01 -17.28
CA ILE A 14 9.03 0.82 -16.25
C ILE A 14 9.64 -0.05 -15.15
N VAL A 15 8.93 -1.08 -14.69
CA VAL A 15 9.44 -2.03 -13.68
C VAL A 15 10.66 -2.79 -14.19
N ALA A 16 10.68 -3.19 -15.46
CA ALA A 16 11.85 -3.83 -16.07
C ALA A 16 13.06 -2.89 -16.11
N GLU A 17 12.87 -1.61 -16.45
CA GLU A 17 13.94 -0.61 -16.42
C GLU A 17 14.49 -0.40 -15.01
N LEU A 18 13.62 -0.30 -13.99
CA LEU A 18 14.03 -0.19 -12.59
C LEU A 18 14.89 -1.37 -12.16
N LYS A 19 14.47 -2.60 -12.47
CA LYS A 19 15.22 -3.83 -12.16
C LYS A 19 16.60 -3.85 -12.82
N GLU A 20 16.69 -3.37 -14.06
CA GLU A 20 17.95 -3.30 -14.80
C GLU A 20 18.88 -2.22 -14.24
N LEU A 21 18.34 -1.05 -13.85
CA LEU A 21 19.11 0.01 -13.21
C LEU A 21 19.62 -0.44 -11.84
N ASP A 22 18.78 -1.07 -11.02
CA ASP A 22 19.17 -1.58 -9.70
C ASP A 22 20.32 -2.59 -9.81
N ARG A 23 20.22 -3.56 -10.73
CA ARG A 23 21.30 -4.54 -11.00
C ARG A 23 22.63 -3.88 -11.41
N LYS A 24 22.57 -2.76 -12.14
CA LYS A 24 23.79 -1.99 -12.50
C LYS A 24 24.37 -1.23 -11.31
N ILE A 25 23.52 -0.75 -10.41
CA ILE A 25 23.95 -0.02 -9.19
C ILE A 25 24.55 -1.01 -8.18
N TYR A 26 23.92 -2.18 -8.01
CA TYR A 26 24.26 -3.22 -7.04
C TYR A 26 24.42 -4.60 -7.72
N PRO A 27 25.52 -4.81 -8.47
CA PRO A 27 25.77 -6.11 -9.10
C PRO A 27 26.00 -7.21 -8.05
N GLU A 28 25.46 -8.41 -8.30
CA GLU A 28 25.46 -9.56 -7.37
C GLU A 28 26.87 -10.14 -7.09
N ASP A 29 27.81 -9.93 -8.01
CA ASP A 29 29.18 -10.45 -7.93
C ASP A 29 30.23 -9.36 -7.60
N SER A 30 31.43 -9.81 -7.22
CA SER A 30 32.68 -9.04 -7.01
C SER A 30 33.20 -8.29 -8.27
N SER A 31 32.29 -7.97 -9.19
CA SER A 31 32.49 -7.09 -10.32
C SER A 31 33.20 -5.80 -9.90
N GLU A 32 34.02 -5.30 -10.83
CA GLU A 32 34.78 -4.08 -10.63
C GLU A 32 33.80 -2.94 -10.29
N LYS A 33 34.00 -2.33 -9.11
CA LYS A 33 33.12 -1.26 -8.64
C LYS A 33 33.06 -0.16 -9.70
N LEU A 34 31.85 0.16 -10.16
CA LEU A 34 31.64 1.30 -11.04
C LEU A 34 32.28 2.57 -10.43
N PRO A 35 32.92 3.43 -11.24
CA PRO A 35 33.32 4.76 -10.81
C PRO A 35 32.14 5.49 -10.17
N GLU A 36 32.39 6.18 -9.05
CA GLU A 36 31.37 6.85 -8.24
C GLU A 36 30.40 7.68 -9.08
N ARG A 37 30.94 8.57 -9.94
CA ARG A 37 30.16 9.40 -10.86
C ARG A 37 29.20 8.61 -11.76
N LYS A 38 29.59 7.41 -12.23
CA LYS A 38 28.70 6.56 -13.04
C LYS A 38 27.59 5.96 -12.19
N ARG A 39 27.90 5.56 -10.95
CA ARG A 39 26.90 5.05 -10.01
C ARG A 39 25.87 6.12 -9.65
N ASP A 40 26.30 7.35 -9.44
CA ASP A 40 25.40 8.46 -9.10
C ASP A 40 24.44 8.76 -10.25
N LEU A 41 24.93 8.83 -11.50
CA LEU A 41 24.07 8.99 -12.67
C LEU A 41 23.03 7.87 -12.81
N LEU A 42 23.40 6.63 -12.48
CA LEU A 42 22.46 5.51 -12.50
C LEU A 42 21.41 5.62 -11.39
N LYS A 43 21.81 6.10 -10.20
CA LYS A 43 20.87 6.36 -9.10
C LYS A 43 19.90 7.48 -9.44
N ASP A 44 20.39 8.58 -10.03
CA ASP A 44 19.54 9.68 -10.48
C ASP A 44 18.50 9.16 -11.48
N ARG A 45 18.94 8.40 -12.49
CA ARG A 45 18.03 7.76 -13.44
C ARG A 45 17.05 6.80 -12.78
N PHE A 46 17.51 6.00 -11.82
CA PHE A 46 16.65 5.08 -11.07
C PHE A 46 15.52 5.84 -10.35
N TYR A 47 15.83 6.94 -9.67
CA TYR A 47 14.82 7.74 -8.98
C TYR A 47 13.90 8.52 -9.93
N GLU A 48 14.39 8.94 -11.10
CA GLU A 48 13.53 9.50 -12.15
C GLU A 48 12.49 8.48 -12.62
N VAL A 49 12.92 7.25 -12.95
CA VAL A 49 12.04 6.17 -13.41
C VAL A 49 11.09 5.73 -12.30
N LEU A 50 11.53 5.76 -11.04
CA LEU A 50 10.69 5.46 -9.88
C LEU A 50 9.61 6.53 -9.67
N GLY A 51 9.93 7.79 -9.95
CA GLY A 51 8.97 8.88 -10.01
C GLY A 51 7.93 8.64 -11.09
N GLU A 52 8.37 8.32 -12.32
CA GLU A 52 7.48 7.99 -13.43
C GLU A 52 6.55 6.81 -13.10
N TYR A 53 7.06 5.74 -12.47
CA TYR A 53 6.25 4.65 -11.96
C TYR A 53 5.16 5.16 -11.01
N SER A 54 5.55 5.95 -10.00
CA SER A 54 4.67 6.44 -8.93
C SER A 54 3.54 7.34 -9.46
N ASP A 55 3.87 8.22 -10.41
CA ASP A 55 2.93 9.14 -11.03
C ASP A 55 1.92 8.41 -11.92
N ARG A 56 2.37 7.36 -12.61
CA ARG A 56 1.55 6.60 -13.55
C ARG A 56 0.70 5.51 -12.90
N LEU A 57 0.89 5.19 -11.62
CA LEU A 57 0.04 4.22 -10.93
C LEU A 57 -1.44 4.64 -10.99
N PRO A 58 -2.36 3.71 -11.29
CA PRO A 58 -3.78 4.04 -11.32
C PRO A 58 -4.26 4.49 -9.93
N ARG A 59 -5.14 5.51 -9.92
CA ARG A 59 -5.82 5.98 -8.71
C ARG A 59 -7.19 5.30 -8.61
N MET A 60 -7.23 4.19 -7.89
CA MET A 60 -8.41 3.32 -7.77
C MET A 60 -9.21 3.65 -6.51
N VAL A 61 -10.52 3.42 -6.55
CA VAL A 61 -11.33 3.40 -5.34
C VAL A 61 -10.97 2.11 -4.60
N LEU A 62 -10.49 2.23 -3.37
CA LEU A 62 -10.14 1.08 -2.53
C LEU A 62 -11.16 0.84 -1.42
N SER A 63 -11.99 1.83 -1.07
CA SER A 63 -13.04 1.69 -0.07
C SER A 63 -14.05 2.84 -0.17
N LYS A 64 -15.08 2.81 0.68
CA LYS A 64 -16.09 3.86 0.81
C LYS A 64 -16.28 4.20 2.29
N CYS A 65 -16.24 5.48 2.62
CA CYS A 65 -16.39 5.93 3.99
C CYS A 65 -17.79 5.56 4.52
N PRO A 66 -17.89 4.85 5.67
CA PRO A 66 -19.17 4.40 6.20
C PRO A 66 -19.99 5.52 6.85
N HIS A 67 -19.42 6.73 6.99
CA HIS A 67 -20.07 7.87 7.66
C HIS A 67 -20.62 8.90 6.67
N CYS A 68 -19.88 9.21 5.60
CA CYS A 68 -20.29 10.21 4.60
C CYS A 68 -20.42 9.67 3.18
N GLY A 69 -20.13 8.38 2.96
CA GLY A 69 -20.22 7.74 1.65
C GLY A 69 -19.13 8.15 0.65
N ALA A 70 -18.19 9.01 1.02
CA ALA A 70 -17.11 9.45 0.14
C ALA A 70 -16.20 8.27 -0.26
N PRO A 71 -15.78 8.17 -1.54
CA PRO A 71 -14.85 7.14 -1.97
C PRO A 71 -13.45 7.41 -1.41
N LEU A 72 -12.78 6.36 -0.95
CA LEU A 72 -11.36 6.37 -0.64
C LEU A 72 -10.59 6.01 -1.92
N LYS A 73 -10.09 7.01 -2.63
CA LYS A 73 -9.21 6.81 -3.79
C LYS A 73 -7.76 6.81 -3.34
N ARG A 74 -6.98 5.85 -3.81
CA ARG A 74 -5.53 5.76 -3.55
C ARG A 74 -4.78 5.27 -4.78
N ALA A 75 -3.49 5.56 -4.84
CA ALA A 75 -2.60 4.87 -5.76
C ALA A 75 -2.55 3.38 -5.41
N PHE A 76 -2.64 2.53 -6.42
CA PHE A 76 -2.60 1.09 -6.25
C PHE A 76 -1.95 0.46 -7.47
N ASP A 77 -1.17 -0.60 -7.29
CA ASP A 77 -0.63 -1.37 -8.42
C ASP A 77 -1.43 -2.67 -8.60
N PRO A 78 -2.43 -2.70 -9.51
CA PRO A 78 -3.30 -3.87 -9.70
C PRO A 78 -2.67 -4.96 -10.57
N TYR A 79 -1.46 -4.75 -11.11
CA TYR A 79 -0.94 -5.59 -12.19
C TYR A 79 -0.14 -6.80 -11.70
N GLY A 80 0.53 -6.68 -10.56
CA GLY A 80 1.32 -7.74 -9.96
C GLY A 80 2.09 -7.27 -8.73
N LEU A 81 2.65 -8.20 -7.96
CA LEU A 81 3.33 -7.94 -6.70
C LEU A 81 4.81 -7.55 -6.85
N ASP A 82 5.32 -7.49 -8.07
CA ASP A 82 6.73 -7.22 -8.38
C ASP A 82 7.05 -5.72 -8.59
N GLY A 83 6.06 -4.87 -8.36
CA GLY A 83 6.14 -3.42 -8.53
C GLY A 83 6.57 -2.73 -7.24
N PRO A 84 7.34 -1.63 -7.33
CA PRO A 84 7.79 -0.85 -6.18
C PRO A 84 6.72 -0.38 -5.18
N TRP A 85 5.44 -0.34 -5.57
CA TRP A 85 4.34 -0.02 -4.66
C TRP A 85 4.20 -1.03 -3.51
N TRP A 86 4.44 -2.32 -3.82
CA TRP A 86 4.35 -3.46 -2.90
C TRP A 86 5.57 -3.62 -1.98
N HIS A 87 6.66 -2.89 -2.26
CA HIS A 87 7.90 -3.04 -1.51
C HIS A 87 7.76 -2.53 -0.07
N ALA A 88 8.27 -3.32 0.87
CA ALA A 88 8.25 -3.01 2.30
C ALA A 88 9.05 -1.76 2.68
N SER A 89 9.99 -1.35 1.82
CA SER A 89 10.85 -0.18 2.00
C SER A 89 10.15 1.16 1.75
N GLY A 90 8.99 1.17 1.07
CA GLY A 90 8.27 2.41 0.78
C GLY A 90 9.06 3.41 -0.08
N ILE A 91 9.92 2.92 -0.98
CA ILE A 91 10.79 3.78 -1.82
C ILE A 91 10.00 4.69 -2.78
N CYS A 92 8.76 4.31 -3.12
CA CYS A 92 7.88 5.13 -3.94
C CYS A 92 7.32 6.29 -3.13
N LYS A 93 7.62 7.51 -3.57
CA LYS A 93 6.95 8.71 -3.08
C LYS A 93 5.75 8.97 -3.98
N ILE A 94 4.57 8.87 -3.40
CA ILE A 94 3.31 8.95 -4.13
C ILE A 94 2.51 10.12 -3.57
N GLU A 95 2.13 11.04 -4.46
CA GLU A 95 1.09 12.01 -4.12
C GLU A 95 -0.28 11.31 -4.19
N GLU A 96 -0.87 11.14 -3.01
CA GLU A 96 -2.14 10.46 -2.85
C GLU A 96 -3.32 11.43 -3.03
N PRO A 97 -4.43 10.99 -3.65
CA PRO A 97 -5.65 11.78 -3.71
C PRO A 97 -6.15 12.17 -2.32
N ALA A 98 -6.78 13.35 -2.24
CA ALA A 98 -7.45 13.78 -1.02
C ALA A 98 -8.56 12.79 -0.63
N HIS A 99 -8.71 12.58 0.68
CA HIS A 99 -9.76 11.74 1.27
C HIS A 99 -10.58 12.57 2.26
N CYS A 100 -11.75 12.06 2.65
CA CYS A 100 -12.53 12.69 3.71
C CYS A 100 -11.78 12.62 5.07
N GLY A 101 -12.13 13.52 5.99
CA GLY A 101 -11.51 13.60 7.32
C GLY A 101 -11.78 12.39 8.23
N HIS A 102 -12.60 11.44 7.81
CA HIS A 102 -12.86 10.23 8.60
C HIS A 102 -11.80 9.14 8.42
N PHE A 103 -11.09 9.13 7.29
CA PHE A 103 -10.13 8.05 6.99
C PHE A 103 -8.90 8.14 7.91
N GLN A 104 -8.53 7.02 8.50
CA GLN A 104 -7.44 6.93 9.47
C GLN A 104 -6.26 6.14 8.92
N VAL A 105 -6.48 4.89 8.48
CA VAL A 105 -5.42 4.02 7.97
C VAL A 105 -5.97 3.00 6.98
N LEU A 106 -5.13 2.60 6.02
CA LEU A 106 -5.40 1.54 5.07
C LEU A 106 -4.43 0.38 5.36
N LEU A 107 -5.00 -0.79 5.63
CA LEU A 107 -4.32 -2.07 5.65
C LEU A 107 -4.80 -2.92 4.47
N GLY A 108 -4.30 -4.13 4.34
CA GLY A 108 -4.87 -5.07 3.40
C GLY A 108 -4.24 -6.45 3.46
N ALA A 109 -4.90 -7.34 2.74
CA ALA A 109 -4.54 -8.73 2.53
C ALA A 109 -4.54 -9.03 1.02
N VAL A 110 -3.87 -10.09 0.59
CA VAL A 110 -3.91 -10.56 -0.79
C VAL A 110 -4.13 -12.06 -0.81
N ALA A 111 -5.31 -12.48 -1.27
CA ALA A 111 -5.60 -13.87 -1.54
C ALA A 111 -4.88 -14.30 -2.83
N LEU A 112 -3.86 -15.15 -2.67
CA LEU A 112 -3.08 -15.70 -3.80
C LEU A 112 -3.75 -16.93 -4.45
N HIS A 113 -4.85 -17.43 -3.88
CA HIS A 113 -5.59 -18.59 -4.41
C HIS A 113 -4.72 -19.82 -4.67
N GLY A 114 -3.72 -20.05 -3.81
CA GLY A 114 -2.77 -21.16 -3.94
C GLY A 114 -1.62 -20.94 -4.94
N ARG A 115 -1.53 -19.76 -5.56
CA ARG A 115 -0.43 -19.35 -6.43
C ARG A 115 0.84 -19.07 -5.63
N GLU A 116 1.98 -19.45 -6.18
CA GLU A 116 3.30 -18.99 -5.73
C GLU A 116 3.73 -17.76 -6.55
N PRO A 117 3.98 -16.59 -5.93
CA PRO A 117 4.29 -15.36 -6.64
C PRO A 117 5.77 -15.28 -7.05
N LEU A 118 6.17 -16.08 -8.05
CA LEU A 118 7.55 -16.19 -8.53
C LEU A 118 8.12 -14.89 -9.12
N GLU A 119 7.24 -13.95 -9.51
CA GLU A 119 7.60 -12.61 -9.99
C GLU A 119 8.25 -11.74 -8.92
N VAL A 120 8.00 -12.04 -7.65
CA VAL A 120 8.51 -11.28 -6.51
C VAL A 120 9.97 -11.66 -6.25
N LYS A 121 10.86 -10.68 -6.36
CA LYS A 121 12.28 -10.80 -6.00
C LYS A 121 12.69 -9.92 -4.82
N GLU A 122 11.85 -8.93 -4.52
CA GLU A 122 12.06 -7.94 -3.47
C GLU A 122 11.33 -8.30 -2.19
N ASN A 123 11.68 -7.61 -1.10
CA ASN A 123 10.95 -7.74 0.17
C ASN A 123 9.59 -7.03 0.09
N VAL A 124 8.53 -7.80 -0.11
CA VAL A 124 7.14 -7.33 -0.18
C VAL A 124 6.33 -7.81 1.03
N GLN A 125 5.32 -7.03 1.42
CA GLN A 125 4.42 -7.36 2.54
C GLN A 125 2.95 -7.16 2.13
N PRO A 126 2.40 -8.02 1.24
CA PRO A 126 1.03 -7.90 0.76
C PRO A 126 -0.03 -8.17 1.85
N GLY A 127 0.39 -8.72 2.99
CA GLY A 127 -0.50 -9.11 4.09
C GLY A 127 -0.87 -10.60 4.04
N PRO A 128 -1.79 -11.05 4.91
CA PRO A 128 -2.32 -12.41 4.90
C PRO A 128 -3.10 -12.74 3.61
N ASP A 129 -3.49 -14.01 3.45
CA ASP A 129 -4.29 -14.51 2.32
C ASP A 129 -5.81 -14.36 2.52
N VAL A 130 -6.23 -13.97 3.72
CA VAL A 130 -7.62 -13.75 4.12
C VAL A 130 -7.76 -12.39 4.81
N PRO A 131 -8.97 -11.77 4.80
CA PRO A 131 -9.17 -10.50 5.45
C PRO A 131 -9.11 -10.65 6.97
N PHE A 132 -8.70 -9.57 7.63
CA PHE A 132 -8.52 -9.52 9.06
C PHE A 132 -8.95 -8.15 9.60
N VAL A 133 -9.02 -8.03 10.91
CA VAL A 133 -9.06 -6.74 11.60
C VAL A 133 -7.96 -6.64 12.63
N VAL A 134 -7.66 -5.42 13.06
CA VAL A 134 -6.78 -5.15 14.20
C VAL A 134 -7.68 -4.73 15.36
N PRO A 135 -7.94 -5.59 16.37
CA PRO A 135 -8.90 -5.31 17.42
C PRO A 135 -8.62 -4.00 18.17
N LYS A 136 -7.34 -3.71 18.45
CA LYS A 136 -6.91 -2.46 19.09
C LYS A 136 -7.34 -1.22 18.31
N LEU A 137 -7.35 -1.25 16.97
CA LEU A 137 -7.86 -0.12 16.18
C LEU A 137 -9.37 0.01 16.33
N LEU A 138 -10.10 -1.10 16.39
CA LEU A 138 -11.56 -1.09 16.56
C LEU A 138 -12.00 -0.66 17.97
N GLU A 139 -11.12 -0.75 18.97
CA GLU A 139 -11.31 -0.18 20.30
C GLU A 139 -11.16 1.36 20.34
N LEU A 140 -10.55 1.96 19.31
CA LEU A 140 -10.44 3.40 19.21
C LEU A 140 -11.81 4.07 19.01
N PRO A 141 -11.98 5.32 19.47
CA PRO A 141 -13.28 5.97 19.47
C PRO A 141 -13.94 5.99 18.08
N LYS A 142 -15.17 5.47 18.02
CA LYS A 142 -16.03 5.43 16.83
C LYS A 142 -15.37 4.85 15.57
N MET A 143 -14.40 3.94 15.75
CA MET A 143 -13.73 3.30 14.63
C MET A 143 -14.62 2.26 13.94
N VAL A 144 -14.60 2.26 12.61
CA VAL A 144 -15.23 1.27 11.74
C VAL A 144 -14.23 0.84 10.67
N ALA A 145 -14.03 -0.47 10.51
CA ALA A 145 -13.30 -1.05 9.40
C ALA A 145 -14.25 -1.35 8.23
N VAL A 146 -13.79 -1.10 7.01
CA VAL A 146 -14.51 -1.42 5.76
C VAL A 146 -13.60 -2.23 4.87
N VAL A 147 -14.04 -3.44 4.54
CA VAL A 147 -13.36 -4.37 3.63
C VAL A 147 -14.00 -4.31 2.26
N SER A 148 -13.16 -4.28 1.23
CA SER A 148 -13.54 -4.40 -0.17
C SER A 148 -12.67 -5.47 -0.84
N TRP A 149 -12.91 -5.71 -2.13
CA TRP A 149 -12.07 -6.61 -2.93
C TRP A 149 -11.75 -5.98 -4.28
N ILE A 150 -10.57 -6.29 -4.81
CA ILE A 150 -10.10 -5.86 -6.12
C ILE A 150 -9.42 -7.05 -6.79
N SER A 151 -9.86 -7.36 -8.01
CA SER A 151 -9.20 -8.37 -8.84
C SER A 151 -7.88 -7.84 -9.38
N LEU A 152 -6.79 -8.57 -9.15
CA LEU A 152 -5.48 -8.27 -9.73
C LEU A 152 -5.35 -8.91 -11.11
N ALA A 153 -4.52 -8.32 -11.98
CA ALA A 153 -4.26 -8.86 -13.32
C ALA A 153 -3.52 -10.20 -13.30
N SER A 154 -2.94 -10.58 -12.16
CA SER A 154 -2.35 -11.89 -11.89
C SER A 154 -3.39 -13.00 -11.63
N GLY A 155 -4.65 -12.63 -11.41
CA GLY A 155 -5.71 -13.54 -10.95
C GLY A 155 -5.86 -13.62 -9.44
N ASP A 156 -5.01 -12.91 -8.67
CA ASP A 156 -5.14 -12.80 -7.22
C ASP A 156 -6.26 -11.81 -6.83
N THR A 157 -6.61 -11.78 -5.54
CA THR A 157 -7.56 -10.81 -4.99
C THR A 157 -6.91 -9.98 -3.90
N ALA A 158 -6.79 -8.68 -4.15
CA ALA A 158 -6.46 -7.72 -3.11
C ALA A 158 -7.70 -7.43 -2.26
N LEU A 159 -7.51 -7.38 -0.94
CA LEU A 159 -8.54 -7.13 0.06
C LEU A 159 -8.15 -5.89 0.87
N PRO A 160 -8.42 -4.67 0.36
CA PRO A 160 -8.21 -3.44 1.11
C PRO A 160 -9.06 -3.41 2.38
N ILE A 161 -8.46 -3.02 3.51
CA ILE A 161 -9.11 -2.91 4.81
C ILE A 161 -8.90 -1.49 5.32
N ALA A 162 -9.88 -0.62 5.09
CA ALA A 162 -9.80 0.79 5.45
C ALA A 162 -10.49 1.07 6.78
N TYR A 163 -9.82 1.82 7.65
CA TYR A 163 -10.33 2.22 8.96
C TYR A 163 -10.78 3.68 8.93
N PHE A 164 -11.97 3.92 9.46
CA PHE A 164 -12.59 5.23 9.53
C PHE A 164 -13.07 5.54 10.94
N SER A 165 -12.93 6.79 11.37
CA SER A 165 -13.53 7.30 12.60
C SER A 165 -14.11 8.69 12.38
N THR A 166 -15.19 9.02 13.09
CA THR A 166 -15.70 10.39 13.17
C THR A 166 -14.97 11.25 14.21
N GLU A 167 -14.01 10.68 14.93
CA GLU A 167 -13.18 11.38 15.89
C GLU A 167 -11.74 11.51 15.38
N GLU A 168 -11.05 12.52 15.88
CA GLU A 168 -9.63 12.71 15.59
C GLU A 168 -8.81 11.70 16.37
N ILE A 169 -8.05 10.87 15.65
CA ILE A 169 -7.21 9.84 16.24
C ILE A 169 -5.75 10.28 16.09
N ALA A 170 -5.04 10.34 17.20
CA ALA A 170 -3.62 10.67 17.18
C ALA A 170 -2.84 9.64 16.33
N PRO A 171 -1.97 10.05 15.39
CA PRO A 171 -1.27 9.14 14.50
C PRO A 171 -0.48 8.05 15.22
N VAL A 172 0.09 8.33 16.40
CA VAL A 172 0.82 7.37 17.23
C VAL A 172 -0.02 6.17 17.69
N MET A 173 -1.35 6.30 17.70
CA MET A 173 -2.27 5.22 18.06
C MET A 173 -2.65 4.35 16.86
N LEU A 174 -2.30 4.76 15.64
CA LEU A 174 -2.59 4.02 14.42
C LEU A 174 -1.54 2.95 14.14
N HIS A 175 -1.81 2.19 13.08
CA HIS A 175 -0.95 1.14 12.56
C HIS A 175 -0.14 1.65 11.35
N GLN A 176 0.97 0.98 11.02
CA GLN A 176 1.66 1.26 9.75
C GLN A 176 0.75 1.00 8.55
N PRO A 177 0.78 1.87 7.51
CA PRO A 177 0.05 1.65 6.28
C PRO A 177 0.40 0.33 5.59
N TRP A 178 -0.52 -0.14 4.74
CA TRP A 178 -0.36 -1.37 3.99
C TRP A 178 0.98 -1.43 3.24
N CYS A 179 1.61 -2.61 3.26
CA CYS A 179 2.91 -2.89 2.65
C CYS A 179 4.07 -2.11 3.28
N ARG A 180 3.93 -1.47 4.46
CA ARG A 180 5.02 -0.76 5.14
C ARG A 180 5.40 -1.46 6.44
N LYS A 181 6.68 -1.35 6.82
CA LYS A 181 7.20 -1.88 8.09
C LYS A 181 7.08 -0.89 9.25
N ASP A 182 7.25 0.39 8.93
CA ASP A 182 7.16 1.50 9.88
C ASP A 182 6.28 2.60 9.28
N TYR A 183 5.94 3.58 10.12
CA TYR A 183 5.31 4.81 9.67
C TYR A 183 5.84 6.00 10.45
N TRP A 184 6.02 7.10 9.73
CA TRP A 184 6.49 8.37 10.26
C TRP A 184 5.32 9.33 10.42
N PHE A 185 5.27 10.05 11.53
CA PHE A 185 4.21 11.01 11.83
C PHE A 185 4.77 12.24 12.54
N LYS A 186 4.02 13.34 12.44
CA LYS A 186 4.35 14.57 13.17
C LYS A 186 3.83 14.48 14.60
N THR A 187 4.65 14.89 15.56
CA THR A 187 4.24 15.01 16.96
C THR A 187 3.46 16.30 17.20
N GLU A 188 2.74 16.40 18.31
CA GLU A 188 2.03 17.63 18.71
C GLU A 188 2.97 18.84 18.84
N GLU A 189 4.23 18.58 19.22
CA GLU A 189 5.30 19.60 19.32
C GLU A 189 5.88 20.01 17.96
N GLY A 190 5.36 19.48 16.84
CA GLY A 190 5.82 19.77 15.48
C GLY A 190 7.07 19.01 15.04
N GLY A 191 7.58 18.11 15.89
CA GLY A 191 8.68 17.20 15.56
C GLY A 191 8.24 16.04 14.65
N SER A 192 9.18 15.16 14.29
CA SER A 192 8.89 13.91 13.58
C SER A 192 9.24 12.71 14.46
N SER A 193 8.35 11.73 14.52
CA SER A 193 8.54 10.45 15.19
C SER A 193 8.19 9.29 14.25
N TRP A 194 8.60 8.08 14.60
CA TRP A 194 8.24 6.87 13.87
C TRP A 194 7.81 5.77 14.84
N SER A 195 7.01 4.82 14.34
CA SER A 195 6.56 3.66 15.09
C SER A 195 6.47 2.42 14.21
N VAL A 196 6.58 1.26 14.84
CA VAL A 196 6.30 -0.06 14.26
C VAL A 196 5.22 -0.68 15.13
N ALA A 197 4.01 -0.81 14.59
CA ALA A 197 2.94 -1.47 15.31
C ALA A 197 3.09 -2.99 15.18
N ASN A 198 3.09 -3.67 16.32
CA ASN A 198 3.08 -5.14 16.43
C ASN A 198 1.70 -5.60 16.93
N ASP A 199 0.64 -5.02 16.38
CA ASP A 199 -0.71 -5.32 16.83
C ASP A 199 -1.15 -6.70 16.32
N LEU A 200 -1.96 -7.40 17.11
CA LEU A 200 -2.48 -8.71 16.73
C LEU A 200 -3.58 -8.59 15.66
N PHE A 201 -3.56 -9.51 14.71
CA PHE A 201 -4.63 -9.65 13.72
C PHE A 201 -5.67 -10.63 14.21
N ASP A 202 -6.94 -10.28 14.07
CA ASP A 202 -8.07 -11.17 14.28
C ASP A 202 -8.73 -11.53 12.94
N PHE A 203 -8.85 -12.83 12.71
CA PHE A 203 -9.43 -13.41 11.50
C PHE A 203 -10.88 -13.87 11.72
N GLU A 204 -11.34 -13.93 12.98
CA GLU A 204 -12.73 -14.23 13.33
C GLU A 204 -13.58 -12.96 13.18
N LEU A 205 -13.96 -12.64 11.94
CA LEU A 205 -14.60 -11.36 11.60
C LEU A 205 -16.05 -11.23 12.07
N LYS A 206 -16.71 -12.35 12.38
CA LYS A 206 -18.15 -12.42 12.68
C LYS A 206 -18.60 -11.49 13.82
N PRO A 207 -17.91 -11.40 14.98
CA PRO A 207 -18.31 -10.52 16.07
C PRO A 207 -18.38 -9.05 15.63
N TYR A 208 -17.41 -8.59 14.83
CA TYR A 208 -17.32 -7.20 14.38
C TYR A 208 -18.38 -6.85 13.33
N LEU A 209 -18.82 -7.83 12.53
CA LEU A 209 -19.95 -7.66 11.63
C LEU A 209 -21.26 -7.48 12.39
N VAL A 210 -21.45 -8.24 13.48
CA VAL A 210 -22.64 -8.16 14.33
C VAL A 210 -22.71 -6.83 15.07
N THR A 211 -21.58 -6.30 15.54
CA THR A 211 -21.53 -4.98 16.21
C THR A 211 -21.57 -3.80 15.25
N GLY A 212 -21.39 -4.03 13.94
CA GLY A 212 -21.31 -2.99 12.92
C GLY A 212 -19.98 -2.24 12.88
N GLN A 213 -18.98 -2.68 13.65
CA GLN A 213 -17.60 -2.16 13.61
C GLN A 213 -16.83 -2.63 12.38
N LEU A 214 -17.32 -3.68 11.70
CA LEU A 214 -16.81 -4.14 10.42
C LEU A 214 -17.94 -4.10 9.37
N LYS A 215 -17.61 -3.64 8.16
CA LYS A 215 -18.52 -3.63 7.02
C LYS A 215 -17.82 -4.17 5.78
N TRP A 216 -18.62 -4.73 4.88
CA TRP A 216 -18.20 -5.08 3.54
C TRP A 216 -18.83 -4.12 2.54
N VAL A 217 -18.10 -3.79 1.49
CA VAL A 217 -18.62 -2.97 0.41
C VAL A 217 -18.20 -3.58 -0.93
N ASP A 218 -19.18 -3.71 -1.82
CA ASP A 218 -18.90 -3.90 -3.23
C ASP A 218 -18.58 -2.54 -3.84
N LEU A 219 -17.48 -2.45 -4.57
CA LEU A 219 -17.03 -1.22 -5.23
C LEU A 219 -17.56 -1.10 -6.67
N GLU A 220 -18.20 -2.15 -7.18
CA GLU A 220 -18.81 -2.20 -8.52
C GLU A 220 -20.29 -1.76 -8.53
N GLU A 221 -20.90 -1.56 -7.35
CA GLU A 221 -22.27 -1.04 -7.15
C GLU A 221 -22.32 0.45 -6.74
#